data_AF-A0AAV4VPA1-F1
#
_entry.id   AF-A0AAV4VPA1-F1
#
_cell.length_a   1.000
_cell.length_b   1.000
_cell.length_c   1.000
_cell.angle_alpha   90.00
_cell.angle_beta   90.00
_cell.angle_gamma   90.00
#
_symmetry.space_group_name_H-M   'P 1'
#
loop_
_entity.id
_entity.type
_entity.pdbx_description
1 polymer ?
#
loop_
_entity_poly.entity_id
_entity_poly.type
_entity_poly.pdbx_seq_one_letter_code
_entity_poly.pdbx_strand_id
1 'polypeptide(L)'
;MFQKLVFEILLLVFAIGFTTSLRQCNVQEDCELTECCAKRIFKDEAYCVPYRQLNEICLDGGLDEVLYDNKYDITCPCKPGLTCRKIAISDNRGGFNYAGNPRCRNLTADREEAKRRTQYRYNSYAGAGGNPAYTYNSQGYGNGIASANAYGRRR
;
A
#
# COMPACT_ATOMS: atom_id res chain seq x y z
N MET A 1 -30.47 16.76 -35.80
CA MET A 1 -29.32 17.70 -35.89
C MET A 1 -28.67 17.96 -34.52
N PHE A 2 -29.46 18.20 -33.46
CA PHE A 2 -28.95 18.42 -32.08
C PHE A 2 -28.05 17.30 -31.51
N GLN A 3 -28.30 16.04 -31.84
CA GLN A 3 -27.54 14.90 -31.30
C GLN A 3 -26.06 14.88 -31.72
N LYS A 4 -25.72 15.43 -32.90
CA LYS A 4 -24.33 15.50 -33.37
C LYS A 4 -23.52 16.56 -32.61
N LEU A 5 -24.16 17.67 -32.28
CA LEU A 5 -23.52 18.81 -31.62
C LEU A 5 -23.18 18.51 -30.16
N VAL A 6 -24.02 17.73 -29.47
CA VAL A 6 -23.75 17.24 -28.10
C VAL A 6 -22.54 16.29 -28.08
N PHE A 7 -22.39 15.44 -29.09
CA PHE A 7 -21.30 14.45 -29.13
C PHE A 7 -19.93 15.10 -29.38
N GLU A 8 -19.86 16.14 -30.24
CA GLU A 8 -18.63 16.89 -30.47
C GLU A 8 -18.18 17.68 -29.24
N ILE A 9 -19.12 18.29 -28.50
CA ILE A 9 -18.81 18.99 -27.25
C ILE A 9 -18.28 18.00 -26.21
N LEU A 10 -18.89 16.81 -26.09
CA LEU A 10 -18.49 15.81 -25.10
C LEU A 10 -17.09 15.24 -25.39
N LEU A 11 -16.72 15.06 -26.67
CA LEU A 11 -15.37 14.66 -27.07
C LEU A 11 -14.32 15.75 -26.78
N LEU A 12 -14.64 17.03 -26.98
CA LEU A 12 -13.74 18.14 -26.65
C LEU A 12 -13.47 18.22 -25.14
N VAL A 13 -14.49 18.04 -24.29
CA VAL A 13 -14.32 18.03 -22.83
C VAL A 13 -13.48 16.83 -22.38
N PHE A 14 -13.66 15.66 -23.00
CA PHE A 14 -12.85 14.47 -22.70
C PHE A 14 -11.39 14.66 -23.13
N ALA A 15 -11.12 15.28 -24.27
CA ALA A 15 -9.77 15.51 -24.76
C ALA A 15 -8.96 16.46 -23.86
N ILE A 16 -9.60 17.49 -23.29
CA ILE A 16 -8.93 18.45 -22.39
C ILE A 16 -8.66 17.83 -21.01
N GLY A 17 -9.48 16.87 -20.57
CA GLY A 17 -9.31 16.22 -19.25
C GLY A 17 -8.14 15.24 -19.17
N PHE A 18 -7.61 14.76 -20.30
CA PHE A 18 -6.58 13.70 -20.32
C PHE A 18 -5.14 14.21 -20.39
N THR A 19 -4.90 15.51 -20.60
CA THR A 19 -3.55 16.07 -20.54
C THR A 19 -3.21 16.52 -19.13
N THR A 20 -3.37 15.63 -18.15
CA THR A 20 -2.64 15.76 -16.88
C THR A 20 -1.17 15.50 -17.18
N SER A 21 -0.51 16.54 -17.67
CA SER A 21 0.92 16.60 -17.95
C SER A 21 1.66 16.19 -16.68
N LEU A 22 2.34 15.06 -16.72
CA LEU A 22 3.28 14.67 -15.68
C LEU A 22 4.31 15.79 -15.56
N ARG A 23 4.19 16.58 -14.48
CA ARG A 23 5.09 17.68 -14.20
C ARG A 23 6.44 17.10 -13.81
N GLN A 24 7.51 17.49 -14.51
CA GLN A 24 8.86 17.11 -14.13
C GLN A 24 9.20 17.74 -12.77
N CYS A 25 9.96 17.01 -11.95
CA CYS A 25 10.40 17.45 -10.62
C CYS A 25 11.88 17.12 -10.40
N ASN A 26 12.54 17.95 -9.61
CA ASN A 26 13.90 17.73 -9.14
C ASN A 26 13.94 17.41 -7.65
N VAL A 27 12.99 17.94 -6.89
CA VAL A 27 12.87 17.71 -5.45
C VAL A 27 11.40 17.50 -5.07
N GLN A 28 11.15 16.97 -3.88
CA GLN A 28 9.80 16.66 -3.41
C GLN A 28 8.93 17.93 -3.27
N GLU A 29 9.55 19.07 -2.98
CA GLU A 29 8.88 20.37 -2.84
C GLU A 29 8.33 20.92 -4.17
N ASP A 30 8.77 20.38 -5.31
CA ASP A 30 8.24 20.77 -6.63
C ASP A 30 6.83 20.23 -6.88
N CYS A 31 6.42 19.22 -6.10
CA CYS A 31 5.16 18.49 -6.24
C CYS A 31 4.12 18.92 -5.19
N GLU A 32 2.85 18.64 -5.46
CA GLU A 32 1.78 18.91 -4.50
C GLU A 32 1.86 17.96 -3.28
N LEU A 33 1.21 18.33 -2.17
CA LEU A 33 1.16 17.50 -0.96
C LEU A 33 0.49 16.14 -1.17
N THR A 34 -0.21 15.94 -2.28
CA THR A 34 -0.85 14.68 -2.68
C THR A 34 -0.01 13.84 -3.64
N GLU A 35 1.20 14.30 -3.97
CA GLU A 35 2.09 13.70 -4.96
C GLU A 35 3.50 13.52 -4.39
N CYS A 36 4.28 12.66 -5.04
CA CYS A 36 5.69 12.50 -4.77
C CYS A 36 6.55 12.65 -6.02
N CYS A 37 7.79 13.09 -5.84
CA CYS A 37 8.76 13.14 -6.92
C CYS A 37 9.43 11.77 -7.12
N ALA A 38 9.02 11.03 -8.17
CA ALA A 38 9.50 9.68 -8.43
C ALA A 38 10.16 9.54 -9.81
N LYS A 39 11.23 8.75 -9.87
CA LYS A 39 11.86 8.33 -11.13
C LYS A 39 11.06 7.21 -11.78
N ARG A 40 10.99 7.20 -13.11
CA ARG A 40 10.39 6.07 -13.86
C ARG A 40 11.45 5.04 -14.17
N ILE A 41 11.07 3.76 -14.18
CA ILE A 41 11.93 2.69 -14.68
C ILE A 41 12.38 3.06 -16.10
N PHE A 42 13.70 3.08 -16.33
CA PHE A 42 14.35 3.40 -17.61
C PHE A 42 14.40 4.88 -18.05
N LYS A 43 14.10 5.84 -17.16
CA LYS A 43 14.30 7.26 -17.45
C LYS A 43 14.97 7.95 -16.27
N ASP A 44 15.96 8.80 -16.57
CA ASP A 44 16.67 9.60 -15.55
C ASP A 44 15.82 10.77 -15.03
N GLU A 45 14.77 11.12 -15.77
CA GLU A 45 13.83 12.17 -15.40
C GLU A 45 12.86 11.70 -14.31
N ALA A 46 12.62 12.57 -13.33
CA ALA A 46 11.62 12.37 -12.29
C ALA A 46 10.39 13.24 -12.55
N TYR A 47 9.24 12.75 -12.12
CA TYR A 47 7.96 13.41 -12.31
C TYR A 47 7.15 13.37 -11.01
N CYS A 48 6.26 14.33 -10.84
CA CYS A 48 5.26 14.29 -9.80
C CYS A 48 4.23 13.21 -10.13
N VAL A 49 4.10 12.24 -9.22
CA VAL A 49 3.19 11.11 -9.34
C VAL A 49 2.33 11.06 -8.06
N PRO A 50 1.03 10.77 -8.15
CA PRO A 50 0.19 10.67 -6.96
C PRO A 50 0.67 9.57 -5.99
N TYR A 51 0.53 9.83 -4.69
CA TYR A 51 0.76 8.80 -3.67
C TYR A 51 -0.16 7.60 -3.85
N ARG A 52 0.30 6.42 -3.43
CA ARG A 52 -0.51 5.20 -3.47
C ARG A 52 -1.66 5.28 -2.47
N GLN A 53 -2.86 5.01 -2.96
CA GLN A 53 -4.09 5.09 -2.19
C GLN A 53 -4.38 3.79 -1.42
N LEU A 54 -5.40 3.81 -0.56
CA LEU A 54 -5.83 2.65 0.21
C LEU A 54 -6.11 1.44 -0.71
N ASN A 55 -5.58 0.28 -0.33
CA ASN A 55 -5.66 -0.99 -1.06
C ASN A 55 -4.93 -1.05 -2.40
N GLU A 56 -4.21 0.00 -2.81
CA GLU A 56 -3.33 -0.09 -3.98
C GLU A 56 -2.10 -0.94 -3.69
N ILE A 57 -1.54 -1.54 -4.74
CA ILE A 57 -0.33 -2.37 -4.65
C ILE A 57 0.87 -1.46 -4.41
N CYS A 58 1.71 -1.84 -3.47
CA CYS A 58 2.97 -1.17 -3.12
C CYS A 58 4.14 -2.16 -3.22
N LEU A 59 5.37 -1.72 -2.95
CA LEU A 59 6.56 -2.57 -2.98
C LEU A 59 6.90 -3.07 -1.58
N ASP A 60 7.24 -4.35 -1.45
CA ASP A 60 7.58 -4.93 -0.15
C ASP A 60 8.98 -4.47 0.30
N GLY A 61 9.21 -4.42 1.61
CA GLY A 61 10.52 -4.13 2.17
C GLY A 61 10.93 -2.66 2.23
N GLY A 62 9.98 -1.72 2.10
CA GLY A 62 10.25 -0.28 2.21
C GLY A 62 11.10 0.28 1.07
N LEU A 63 11.19 -0.44 -0.05
CA LEU A 63 11.90 0.03 -1.25
C LEU A 63 11.26 1.30 -1.82
N ASP A 64 9.96 1.48 -1.60
CA ASP A 64 9.19 2.68 -1.93
C ASP A 64 9.42 3.84 -0.95
N GLU A 65 10.09 3.61 0.19
CA GLU A 65 10.43 4.64 1.19
C GLU A 65 11.89 5.11 1.06
N VAL A 66 12.71 4.47 0.22
CA VAL A 66 14.10 4.87 0.03
C VAL A 66 14.17 6.08 -0.92
N LEU A 67 14.60 7.22 -0.38
CA LEU A 67 14.92 8.39 -1.19
C LEU A 67 16.36 8.31 -1.67
N TYR A 68 16.55 8.33 -2.99
CA TYR A 68 17.86 8.55 -3.63
C TYR A 68 17.87 9.96 -4.23
N ASP A 69 18.81 10.80 -3.80
CA ASP A 69 18.91 12.20 -4.23
C ASP A 69 17.61 13.00 -4.06
N ASN A 70 16.92 12.81 -2.92
CA ASN A 70 15.60 13.40 -2.62
C ASN A 70 14.47 12.98 -3.57
N LYS A 71 14.64 11.88 -4.30
CA LYS A 71 13.65 11.33 -5.24
C LYS A 71 13.32 9.89 -4.86
N TYR A 72 12.07 9.50 -5.03
CA TYR A 72 11.65 8.11 -4.86
C TYR A 72 12.07 7.26 -6.05
N ASP A 73 12.55 6.04 -5.77
CA ASP A 73 12.92 5.08 -6.80
C ASP A 73 11.68 4.31 -7.27
N ILE A 74 11.43 4.33 -8.58
CA ILE A 74 10.39 3.58 -9.30
C ILE A 74 8.93 4.01 -9.03
N THR A 75 8.50 4.08 -7.76
CA THR A 75 7.11 4.39 -7.40
C THR A 75 7.02 5.24 -6.13
N CYS A 76 5.98 6.07 -6.05
CA CYS A 76 5.62 6.74 -4.80
C CYS A 76 5.22 5.75 -3.70
N PRO A 77 5.50 6.09 -2.42
CA PRO A 77 5.03 5.32 -1.29
C PRO A 77 3.51 5.47 -1.12
N CYS A 78 2.99 4.75 -0.13
CA CYS A 78 1.63 4.96 0.35
C CYS A 78 1.40 6.39 0.84
N LYS A 79 0.18 6.88 0.65
CA LYS A 79 -0.27 8.18 1.19
C LYS A 79 0.04 8.26 2.69
N PRO A 80 0.46 9.43 3.23
CA PRO A 80 0.71 9.60 4.66
C PRO A 80 -0.41 9.04 5.54
N GLY A 81 -0.04 8.23 6.54
CA GLY A 81 -0.97 7.51 7.42
C GLY A 81 -1.38 6.12 6.93
N LEU A 82 -0.97 5.72 5.72
CA LEU A 82 -1.05 4.35 5.24
C LEU A 82 0.33 3.70 5.29
N THR A 83 0.36 2.38 5.43
CA THR A 83 1.58 1.58 5.47
C THR A 83 1.48 0.45 4.45
N CYS A 84 2.56 0.24 3.69
CA CYS A 84 2.66 -0.87 2.76
C CYS A 84 2.86 -2.18 3.54
N ARG A 85 1.95 -3.14 3.42
CA ARG A 85 2.13 -4.46 4.05
C ARG A 85 1.36 -5.57 3.36
N LYS A 86 1.84 -6.80 3.56
CA LYS A 86 1.11 -8.03 3.20
C LYS A 86 0.10 -8.40 4.28
N ILE A 87 -1.00 -9.01 3.85
CA ILE A 87 -2.04 -9.52 4.75
C ILE A 87 -1.65 -10.93 5.14
N ALA A 88 -1.53 -11.18 6.44
CA ALA A 88 -1.41 -12.53 6.96
C ALA A 88 -2.81 -13.17 6.99
N ILE A 89 -3.02 -14.20 6.18
CA ILE A 89 -4.24 -15.01 6.21
C ILE A 89 -3.96 -16.24 7.06
N SER A 90 -4.73 -16.45 8.13
CA SER A 90 -4.66 -17.67 8.95
C SER A 90 -5.01 -18.89 8.10
N ASP A 91 -4.15 -19.90 8.11
CA ASP A 91 -4.32 -21.15 7.35
C ASP A 91 -5.23 -22.18 8.04
N ASN A 92 -5.84 -21.81 9.17
CA ASN A 92 -6.63 -22.67 10.07
C ASN A 92 -5.85 -23.82 10.74
N ARG A 93 -4.56 -23.96 10.47
CA ARG A 93 -3.64 -24.94 11.07
C ARG A 93 -2.68 -24.31 12.08
N GLY A 94 -2.89 -23.02 12.40
CA GLY A 94 -2.05 -22.25 13.31
C GLY A 94 -0.89 -21.53 12.62
N GLY A 95 -0.78 -21.63 11.29
CA GLY A 95 0.15 -20.87 10.47
C GLY A 95 -0.49 -19.61 9.87
N PHE A 96 0.37 -18.76 9.31
CA PHE A 96 -0.02 -17.56 8.58
C PHE A 96 0.55 -17.64 7.17
N ASN A 97 -0.34 -17.56 6.17
CA ASN A 97 0.04 -17.46 4.77
C ASN A 97 -0.05 -16.00 4.32
N TYR A 98 1.07 -15.47 3.86
CA TYR A 98 1.12 -14.16 3.22
C TYR A 98 0.77 -14.30 1.74
N ALA A 99 -0.53 -14.34 1.44
CA ALA A 99 -1.00 -14.46 0.06
C ALA A 99 -1.10 -13.09 -0.62
N GLY A 100 -0.42 -12.94 -1.76
CA GLY A 100 -0.56 -11.80 -2.66
C GLY A 100 0.48 -10.67 -2.47
N ASN A 101 0.35 -9.66 -3.32
CA ASN A 101 1.21 -8.47 -3.31
C ASN A 101 0.85 -7.58 -2.10
N PRO A 102 1.84 -6.90 -1.49
CA PRO A 102 1.56 -5.96 -0.41
C PRO A 102 0.72 -4.80 -0.94
N ARG A 103 -0.08 -4.23 -0.04
CA ARG A 103 -0.99 -3.11 -0.36
C ARG A 103 -0.91 -2.04 0.71
N CYS A 104 -1.23 -0.82 0.32
CA CYS A 104 -1.33 0.31 1.26
C CYS A 104 -2.54 0.12 2.17
N ARG A 105 -2.31 0.11 3.49
CA ARG A 105 -3.34 -0.17 4.48
C ARG A 105 -3.26 0.76 5.68
N ASN A 106 -4.39 0.93 6.36
CA ASN A 106 -4.44 1.68 7.60
C ASN A 106 -4.10 0.74 8.78
N LEU A 107 -2.96 1.00 9.44
CA LEU A 107 -2.47 0.22 10.58
C LEU A 107 -3.53 0.09 11.68
N THR A 108 -4.16 1.20 12.04
CA THR A 108 -5.15 1.29 13.11
C THR A 108 -6.40 0.51 12.77
N ALA A 109 -6.96 0.72 11.57
CA ALA A 109 -8.19 0.06 11.14
C ALA A 109 -8.04 -1.47 11.09
N ASP A 110 -6.94 -1.98 10.51
CA ASP A 110 -6.73 -3.44 10.46
C ASP A 110 -6.48 -4.02 11.85
N ARG A 111 -5.85 -3.28 12.77
CA ARG A 111 -5.64 -3.75 14.15
C ARG A 111 -6.97 -3.86 14.90
N GLU A 112 -7.88 -2.92 14.69
CA GLU A 112 -9.23 -2.97 15.24
C GLU A 112 -10.04 -4.12 14.64
N GLU A 113 -9.96 -4.32 13.32
CA GLU A 113 -10.63 -5.44 12.66
C GLU A 113 -10.10 -6.79 13.16
N ALA A 114 -8.77 -6.94 13.30
CA ALA A 114 -8.16 -8.14 13.84
C ALA A 114 -8.65 -8.43 15.27
N LYS A 115 -8.71 -7.40 16.15
CA LYS A 115 -9.26 -7.54 17.51
C LYS A 115 -10.72 -7.99 17.48
N ARG A 116 -11.56 -7.39 16.63
CA ARG A 116 -12.98 -7.77 16.49
C ARG A 116 -13.14 -9.22 16.04
N ARG A 117 -12.34 -9.68 15.07
CA ARG A 117 -12.35 -11.07 14.60
C ARG A 117 -11.93 -12.05 15.71
N THR A 118 -10.89 -11.73 16.47
CA THR A 118 -10.44 -12.56 17.59
C THR A 118 -11.50 -12.62 18.70
N GLN A 119 -12.11 -11.48 19.04
CA GLN A 119 -13.16 -11.43 20.07
C GLN A 119 -14.40 -12.24 19.66
N TYR A 120 -14.82 -12.16 18.40
CA TYR A 120 -15.92 -12.98 17.88
C TYR A 120 -15.61 -14.47 17.99
N ARG A 121 -14.39 -14.88 17.61
CA ARG A 121 -13.95 -16.27 17.68
C ARG A 121 -13.91 -16.78 19.14
N TYR A 122 -13.45 -15.97 20.08
CA TYR A 122 -13.45 -16.32 21.51
C TYR A 122 -14.87 -16.56 22.03
N ASN A 123 -15.80 -15.66 21.73
CA ASN A 123 -17.20 -15.81 22.15
C ASN A 123 -17.87 -17.05 21.53
N SER A 124 -17.54 -17.41 20.29
CA SER A 124 -18.08 -18.63 19.67
C SER A 124 -17.64 -19.92 20.36
N TYR A 125 -16.45 -19.95 20.99
CA TYR A 125 -15.98 -21.12 21.73
C TYR A 125 -16.51 -21.16 23.17
N ALA A 126 -16.72 -20.01 23.81
CA ALA A 126 -17.26 -19.91 25.18
C ALA A 126 -18.69 -20.44 25.31
N GLY A 127 -19.48 -20.41 24.22
CA GLY A 127 -20.84 -20.98 24.20
C GLY A 127 -20.90 -22.51 24.05
N ALA A 128 -19.78 -23.18 23.73
CA ALA A 128 -19.76 -24.61 23.39
C ALA A 128 -19.21 -25.53 24.50
N GLY A 129 -19.01 -25.04 25.73
CA GLY A 129 -18.58 -25.86 26.87
C GLY A 129 -17.15 -26.43 26.78
N GLY A 130 -16.31 -25.92 25.87
CA GLY A 130 -14.93 -26.34 25.71
C GLY A 130 -13.97 -25.65 26.69
N ASN A 131 -13.24 -26.43 27.48
CA ASN A 131 -12.21 -25.97 28.42
C ASN A 131 -11.18 -25.02 27.75
N PRO A 132 -11.01 -23.77 28.22
CA PRO A 132 -10.08 -22.81 27.64
C PRO A 132 -8.66 -23.02 28.19
N ALA A 133 -7.96 -24.04 27.69
CA ALA A 133 -6.56 -24.30 28.03
C ALA A 133 -5.63 -24.14 26.80
N TYR A 134 -5.78 -23.04 26.05
CA TYR A 134 -4.75 -22.58 25.11
C TYR A 134 -4.63 -21.07 25.23
N THR A 135 -3.74 -20.64 26.13
CA THR A 135 -3.25 -19.26 26.25
C THR A 135 -2.52 -18.92 24.95
N TYR A 136 -3.25 -18.35 23.99
CA TYR A 136 -2.66 -17.83 22.75
C TYR A 136 -1.86 -16.58 23.11
N ASN A 137 -0.54 -16.76 23.25
CA ASN A 137 0.40 -15.68 23.54
C ASN A 137 0.48 -14.77 22.31
N SER A 138 -0.39 -13.75 22.24
CA SER A 138 -0.54 -12.82 21.12
C SER A 138 0.57 -11.77 21.04
N GLN A 139 1.77 -12.09 21.51
CA GLN A 139 2.95 -11.22 21.48
C GLN A 139 3.64 -11.16 20.09
N GLY A 140 3.05 -11.75 19.05
CA GLY A 140 3.64 -11.86 17.71
C GLY A 140 3.40 -10.70 16.74
N TYR A 141 2.79 -9.57 17.14
CA TYR A 141 2.92 -8.31 16.37
C TYR A 141 4.20 -7.58 16.78
N GLY A 142 5.31 -8.31 16.80
CA GLY A 142 6.63 -7.70 16.82
C GLY A 142 6.83 -7.01 15.48
N ASN A 143 7.24 -5.74 15.53
CA ASN A 143 7.85 -5.03 14.42
C ASN A 143 9.05 -5.84 13.92
N GLY A 144 8.81 -6.85 13.10
CA GLY A 144 9.81 -7.46 12.25
C GLY A 144 10.11 -6.47 11.15
N ILE A 145 10.83 -5.39 11.49
CA ILE A 145 11.63 -4.66 10.51
C ILE A 145 12.62 -5.70 10.02
N ALA A 146 12.26 -6.40 8.94
CA ALA A 146 13.19 -7.23 8.22
C ALA A 146 14.25 -6.27 7.69
N SER A 147 15.32 -6.11 8.47
CA SER A 147 16.52 -5.40 8.06
C SER A 147 16.97 -6.02 6.74
N ALA A 148 16.91 -5.23 5.66
CA ALA A 148 17.21 -5.60 4.30
C ALA A 148 18.72 -5.84 4.05
N ASN A 149 19.42 -6.45 4.99
CA ASN A 149 20.83 -6.80 4.89
C ASN A 149 20.98 -8.30 4.58
N ALA A 150 20.55 -8.74 3.39
CA ALA A 150 20.82 -10.11 2.94
C ALA A 150 20.94 -10.30 1.41
N TYR A 151 21.07 -9.24 0.61
CA TYR A 151 21.44 -9.34 -0.80
C TYR A 151 22.90 -8.95 -0.99
N GLY A 152 23.80 -9.85 -0.62
CA GLY A 152 25.23 -9.58 -0.72
C GLY A 152 26.13 -10.77 -0.40
N ARG A 153 25.96 -11.89 -1.12
CA ARG A 153 27.03 -12.90 -1.34
C ARG A 153 26.53 -14.05 -2.20
N ARG A 154 26.73 -13.98 -3.52
CA ARG A 154 27.23 -15.11 -4.31
C ARG A 154 28.12 -14.58 -5.43
N ARG A 155 29.39 -15.01 -5.29
CA ARG A 155 30.53 -15.09 -6.21
C ARG A 155 30.37 -14.55 -7.62
#